data_AF-A0A2S9GCW9-F1
#
_entry.id   AF-A0A2S9GCW9-F1
#
_cell.length_a   1.000
_cell.length_b   1.000
_cell.length_c   1.000
_cell.angle_alpha   90.00
_cell.angle_beta   90.00
_cell.angle_gamma   90.00
#
_symmetry.space_group_name_H-M   'P 1'
#
loop_
_entity.id
_entity.type
_entity.pdbx_description
1 polymer ?
#
loop_
_entity_poly.entity_id
_entity_poly.type
_entity_poly.pdbx_seq_one_letter_code
_entity_poly.pdbx_strand_id
1 'polypeptide(L)'
;RLRMVKYLAYGWSSIRSRPALRDQVAAAIAGARFTGWQGLLEAQREYLDDFWDSADVEVDGDADCQQAVRFGLFHVMQASARAE
;
A
#
# COMPACT_ATOMS: atom_id res chain seq x y z
N ARG A 1 -22.29 8.34 15.76
CA ARG A 1 -21.18 7.36 15.70
C ARG A 1 -19.88 8.14 15.51
N LEU A 2 -18.87 7.93 16.36
CA LEU A 2 -17.57 8.62 16.27
C LEU A 2 -16.65 7.91 15.27
N ARG A 3 -15.84 8.66 14.50
CA ARG A 3 -14.81 8.11 13.60
C ARG A 3 -13.48 8.83 13.85
N MET A 4 -12.40 8.05 13.95
CA MET A 4 -11.02 8.55 14.04
C MET A 4 -10.25 8.11 12.79
N VAL A 5 -9.49 9.02 12.20
CA VAL A 5 -8.54 8.73 11.12
C VAL A 5 -7.14 9.01 11.65
N LYS A 6 -6.25 8.02 11.60
CA LYS A 6 -4.87 8.11 12.06
C LYS A 6 -3.94 7.96 10.87
N TYR A 7 -3.10 8.96 10.65
CA TYR A 7 -2.03 8.92 9.65
C TYR A 7 -0.73 8.49 10.31
N LEU A 8 0.05 7.66 9.61
CA LEU A 8 1.37 7.22 10.03
C LEU A 8 2.32 7.40 8.85
N ALA A 9 3.51 7.93 9.12
CA ALA A 9 4.61 7.94 8.18
C ALA A 9 5.87 7.46 8.91
N TYR A 10 6.70 6.70 8.20
CA TYR A 10 8.00 6.26 8.67
C TYR A 10 8.97 6.34 7.49
N GLY A 11 10.26 6.47 7.78
CA GLY A 11 11.30 6.57 6.76
C GLY A 11 12.60 6.04 7.31
N TRP A 12 13.41 5.45 6.44
CA TRP A 12 14.72 4.92 6.76
C TRP A 12 15.70 5.26 5.64
N SER A 13 16.98 5.36 5.98
CA SER A 13 18.04 5.48 4.98
C SER A 13 19.39 5.14 5.63
N SER A 14 20.26 4.49 4.87
CA SER A 14 21.66 4.29 5.24
C SER A 14 22.55 5.47 4.84
N ILE A 15 22.06 6.40 4.02
CA ILE A 15 22.85 7.50 3.42
C ILE A 15 22.33 8.90 3.74
N ARG A 16 21.04 9.08 4.04
CA ARG A 16 20.48 10.39 4.39
C ARG A 16 20.86 10.77 5.83
N SER A 17 21.06 12.06 6.06
CA SER A 17 21.22 12.60 7.40
C SER A 17 19.92 12.50 8.21
N ARG A 18 20.03 12.49 9.55
CA ARG A 18 18.87 12.45 10.44
C ARG A 18 17.88 13.61 10.21
N PRO A 19 18.32 14.89 10.04
CA PRO A 19 17.40 15.97 9.70
C PRO A 19 16.66 15.73 8.39
N ALA A 20 17.35 15.26 7.35
CA ALA A 20 16.73 14.97 6.06
C ALA A 20 15.66 13.86 6.15
N LEU A 21 15.91 12.81 6.95
CA LEU A 21 14.91 11.76 7.23
C LEU A 21 13.69 12.32 7.99
N ARG A 22 13.91 13.19 8.97
CA ARG A 22 12.81 13.83 9.71
C ARG A 22 11.94 14.67 8.79
N ASP A 23 12.57 15.47 7.93
CA ASP A 23 11.86 16.34 7.00
C ASP A 23 11.10 15.52 5.94
N GLN A 24 11.65 14.39 5.48
CA GLN A 24 10.94 13.43 4.62
C GLN A 24 9.68 12.86 5.28
N VAL A 25 9.78 12.40 6.53
CA VAL A 25 8.63 11.84 7.26
C VAL A 25 7.58 12.91 7.54
N ALA A 26 8.01 14.13 7.89
CA ALA A 26 7.13 15.27 8.08
C ALA A 26 6.39 15.65 6.79
N ALA A 27 7.07 15.63 5.65
CA ALA A 27 6.47 15.86 4.34
C ALA A 27 5.47 14.75 3.99
N ALA A 28 5.81 13.48 4.22
CA ALA A 28 4.93 12.34 3.95
C ALA A 28 3.62 12.42 4.76
N ILE A 29 3.69 12.76 6.05
CA ILE A 29 2.47 12.88 6.87
C ILE A 29 1.66 14.13 6.51
N ALA A 30 2.31 15.22 6.10
CA ALA A 30 1.61 16.39 5.57
C ALA A 30 0.87 16.05 4.27
N GLY A 31 1.51 15.32 3.35
CA GLY A 31 0.91 14.82 2.12
C GLY A 31 -0.29 13.91 2.39
N ALA A 32 -0.13 12.92 3.28
CA ALA A 32 -1.22 12.01 3.65
C ALA A 32 -2.44 12.76 4.23
N ARG A 33 -2.20 13.81 5.02
CA ARG A 33 -3.27 14.67 5.55
C ARG A 33 -3.93 15.53 4.48
N PHE A 34 -3.16 16.04 3.52
CA PHE A 34 -3.66 16.81 2.39
C PHE A 34 -4.54 15.96 1.47
N THR A 35 -4.08 14.77 1.09
CA THR A 35 -4.85 13.80 0.28
C THR A 35 -6.08 13.29 1.03
N GLY A 36 -5.94 13.06 2.34
CA GLY A 36 -7.02 12.56 3.19
C GLY A 36 -7.33 11.08 2.98
N TRP A 37 -8.16 10.53 3.87
CA TRP A 37 -8.50 9.10 3.88
C TRP A 37 -9.06 8.58 2.56
N GLN A 38 -10.00 9.29 1.93
CA GLN A 38 -10.65 8.80 0.70
C GLN A 38 -9.69 8.77 -0.47
N GLY A 39 -8.89 9.82 -0.67
CA GLY A 39 -7.89 9.83 -1.74
C GLY A 39 -6.84 8.74 -1.54
N LEU A 40 -6.42 8.46 -0.29
CA LEU A 40 -5.51 7.34 -0.01
C LEU A 40 -6.15 5.97 -0.29
N LEU A 41 -7.44 5.80 0.02
CA LEU A 41 -8.18 4.57 -0.25
C LEU A 41 -8.37 4.36 -1.76
N GLU A 42 -8.69 5.42 -2.50
CA GLU A 42 -8.84 5.42 -3.95
C GLU A 42 -7.50 5.04 -4.62
N ALA A 43 -6.41 5.72 -4.27
CA ALA A 43 -5.09 5.40 -4.80
C ALA A 43 -4.65 3.96 -4.51
N GLN A 44 -4.96 3.43 -3.31
CA GLN A 44 -4.65 2.04 -2.99
C GLN A 44 -5.48 1.05 -3.81
N ARG A 45 -6.74 1.39 -4.13
CA ARG A 45 -7.59 0.56 -4.98
C ARG A 45 -7.07 0.54 -6.41
N GLU A 46 -6.78 1.71 -6.98
CA GLU A 46 -6.21 1.82 -8.33
C GLU A 46 -4.93 0.97 -8.45
N TYR A 47 -4.02 1.06 -7.47
CA TYR A 47 -2.82 0.23 -7.45
C TYR A 47 -3.11 -1.29 -7.43
N LEU A 48 -4.12 -1.72 -6.68
CA LEU A 48 -4.52 -3.12 -6.62
C LEU A 48 -5.24 -3.57 -7.90
N ASP A 49 -6.06 -2.71 -8.49
CA ASP A 49 -6.76 -2.98 -9.74
C ASP A 49 -5.73 -3.20 -10.87
N ASP A 50 -4.73 -2.33 -10.98
CA ASP A 50 -3.63 -2.47 -11.96
C ASP A 50 -2.83 -3.78 -11.76
N PHE A 51 -2.58 -4.15 -10.49
CA PHE A 51 -1.91 -5.41 -10.18
C PHE A 51 -2.74 -6.62 -10.62
N TRP A 52 -4.04 -6.64 -10.32
CA TRP A 52 -4.90 -7.78 -10.65
C TRP A 52 -5.20 -7.87 -12.15
N ASP A 53 -5.34 -6.75 -12.85
CA ASP A 53 -5.50 -6.75 -14.31
C ASP A 53 -4.32 -7.43 -15.03
N SER A 54 -3.13 -7.35 -14.45
CA SER A 54 -1.89 -7.88 -15.04
C SER A 54 -1.43 -9.24 -14.49
N ALA A 55 -1.84 -9.62 -13.28
CA ALA A 55 -1.28 -10.77 -12.57
C ALA A 55 -2.29 -11.81 -12.07
N ASP A 56 -3.59 -11.60 -12.25
CA ASP A 56 -4.60 -12.54 -11.75
C ASP A 56 -4.54 -13.91 -12.46
N VAL A 57 -4.92 -14.95 -11.73
CA VAL A 57 -5.01 -16.32 -12.20
C VAL A 57 -6.37 -16.88 -11.79
N GLU A 58 -7.22 -17.15 -12.78
CA GLU A 58 -8.54 -17.73 -12.57
C GLU A 58 -8.48 -19.26 -12.53
N VAL A 59 -9.16 -19.86 -11.55
CA VAL A 59 -9.25 -21.30 -11.33
C VAL A 59 -10.71 -21.72 -11.36
N ASP A 60 -11.08 -22.47 -12.40
CA ASP A 60 -12.45 -22.96 -12.57
C ASP A 60 -12.76 -24.15 -11.66
N GLY A 61 -13.93 -24.13 -11.03
CA GLY A 61 -14.49 -25.28 -10.32
C GLY A 61 -13.95 -25.55 -8.92
N ASP A 62 -13.00 -24.75 -8.43
CA ASP A 62 -12.45 -24.86 -7.07
C ASP A 62 -12.22 -23.47 -6.44
N ALA A 63 -13.19 -23.03 -5.63
CA ALA A 63 -13.16 -21.72 -4.97
C ALA A 63 -12.07 -21.63 -3.89
N ASP A 64 -11.73 -22.74 -3.22
CA ASP A 64 -10.70 -22.76 -2.19
C ASP A 64 -9.32 -22.62 -2.85
N CYS A 65 -9.10 -23.30 -3.98
CA CYS A 65 -7.91 -23.13 -4.79
C CYS A 65 -7.80 -21.70 -5.37
N GLN A 66 -8.89 -21.14 -5.90
CA GLN A 66 -8.94 -19.76 -6.38
C GLN A 66 -8.52 -18.76 -5.29
N GLN A 67 -9.04 -18.93 -4.07
CA GLN A 67 -8.69 -18.08 -2.94
C GLN A 67 -7.21 -18.25 -2.56
N ALA A 68 -6.70 -19.49 -2.51
CA ALA A 68 -5.31 -19.76 -2.15
C ALA A 68 -4.33 -19.12 -3.12
N VAL A 69 -4.59 -19.22 -4.43
CA VAL A 69 -3.75 -18.61 -5.47
C VAL A 69 -3.74 -17.08 -5.34
N ARG A 70 -4.92 -16.44 -5.29
CA ARG A 70 -5.01 -14.98 -5.12
C ARG A 70 -4.39 -14.52 -3.79
N PHE A 71 -4.54 -15.27 -2.71
CA PHE A 71 -3.89 -14.93 -1.44
C PHE A 71 -2.35 -14.99 -1.54
N GLY A 72 -1.82 -16.02 -2.21
CA GLY A 72 -0.38 -16.13 -2.47
C GLY A 72 0.15 -14.97 -3.31
N LEU A 73 -0.54 -14.63 -4.40
CA LEU A 73 -0.18 -13.50 -5.27
C LEU A 73 -0.23 -12.16 -4.53
N PHE A 74 -1.26 -11.95 -3.71
CA PHE A 74 -1.38 -10.76 -2.86
C PHE A 74 -0.17 -10.61 -1.93
N HIS A 75 0.28 -11.69 -1.30
CA HIS A 75 1.47 -11.66 -0.45
C HIS A 75 2.76 -11.39 -1.22
N VAL A 76 2.91 -11.95 -2.42
CA VAL A 76 4.07 -11.66 -3.29
C VAL A 76 4.10 -10.18 -3.65
N MET A 77 2.97 -9.59 -4.04
CA MET A 77 2.86 -8.16 -4.29
C MET A 77 3.25 -7.34 -3.05
N GLN A 78 2.69 -7.65 -1.88
CA GLN A 78 3.01 -6.92 -0.65
C GLN A 78 4.50 -7.02 -0.25
N ALA A 79 5.13 -8.18 -0.48
CA ALA A 79 6.53 -8.41 -0.15
C ALA A 79 7.51 -7.79 -1.15
N SER A 80 7.07 -7.59 -2.40
CA SER A 80 7.88 -7.01 -3.48
C SER A 80 7.71 -5.50 -3.62
N ALA A 81 6.62 -4.94 -3.09
CA ALA A 81 6.38 -3.51 -3.07
C ALA A 81 7.56 -2.79 -2.41
N ARG A 82 8.25 -1.96 -3.18
CA ARG A 82 9.34 -1.13 -2.69
C ARG A 82 8.80 0.24 -2.30
N ALA A 83 9.17 0.69 -1.11
CA ALA A 83 9.09 2.10 -0.75
C ALA A 83 10.47 2.71 -1.04
N GLU A 84 10.70 3.15 -2.28
CA GLU A 84 11.85 4.00 -2.61
C GLU A 84 11.50 5.49 -2.40
#